data_AF-A0A835Y8I5-F1
#
_entry.id   AF-A0A835Y8I5-F1
#
_cell.length_a   1.000
_cell.length_b   1.000
_cell.length_c   1.000
_cell.angle_alpha   90.00
_cell.angle_beta   90.00
_cell.angle_gamma   90.00
#
_symmetry.space_group_name_H-M   'P 1'
#
loop_
_entity.id
_entity.type
_entity.pdbx_description
1 polymer ?
#
loop_
_entity_poly.entity_id
_entity_poly.type
_entity_poly.pdbx_seq_one_letter_code
_entity_poly.pdbx_strand_id
1 'polypeptide(L)'
;MHAAGGHVPAPAPILEPVESHCISFNGTELGTSHGGEAVEVLESDPTLPPSPSPWRAFYAATVALALGILGSTVLPVPYAFSKTGVLAGCCTMAVVAAANDVTNCMMIRAAAHTGISTYEELAGWAGGPKAQVFSQISLILLLYGTMCGGLAFLSDVARVLAKQGLGPGLAPELLMRDGRPLMLVMLAGVLLPLCLQRHIRQFEKAATAGVVVVVALCAVIVWRAVDAGFPALASGELSLVDVKLDGHLPEAFAVLGFGFYIQPMVMPLRKEMPPGQLGTRLTERAVHITLWCVACGVYGIVGIFGAATYGQATESNIMVNDLLPGRRTATAVLYVALLAYLCCGMVMTHYALRASLDLLLAGPGAPFTWARHTAETLGILGASAAVALAFPTQAEKIFALTGCTAVCLVCYVIPVTIHVAHMRDLDSAQAAARAAARAAAARRRKAAAAEEGGAGASASAPLLLVPLLPSRTSGLEANEVELVGEVAEREGSEEGYSNRLRCTARACCRYSTPVAVVAVGVGFSVAGLYVGFVDLLSYLRDGTIGSR
;
A
#
# COMPACT_ATOMS: atom_id res chain seq x y z
N MET A 1 -9.94 71.77 -34.70
CA MET A 1 -10.27 73.20 -34.52
C MET A 1 -10.67 73.41 -33.08
N HIS A 2 -9.98 74.34 -32.42
CA HIS A 2 -10.15 74.90 -31.07
C HIS A 2 -10.12 73.95 -29.86
N ALA A 3 -9.05 73.94 -29.05
CA ALA A 3 -8.43 74.99 -28.20
C ALA A 3 -9.12 75.04 -26.83
N ALA A 4 -8.42 74.65 -25.75
CA ALA A 4 -7.51 75.48 -24.93
C ALA A 4 -8.30 76.35 -23.92
N GLY A 5 -7.89 76.62 -22.69
CA GLY A 5 -6.75 76.26 -21.84
C GLY A 5 -7.25 76.48 -20.39
N GLY A 6 -6.70 75.87 -19.35
CA GLY A 6 -5.37 76.14 -18.81
C GLY A 6 -5.53 76.88 -17.47
N HIS A 7 -5.07 76.29 -16.36
CA HIS A 7 -4.44 77.01 -15.24
C HIS A 7 -3.82 76.05 -14.21
N VAL A 8 -2.50 76.21 -14.05
CA VAL A 8 -1.51 75.76 -13.05
C VAL A 8 -1.44 76.86 -11.93
N PRO A 9 -0.85 76.76 -10.69
CA PRO A 9 0.18 75.84 -10.12
C PRO A 9 0.08 75.39 -8.61
N ALA A 10 1.03 74.48 -8.26
CA ALA A 10 1.86 74.35 -7.02
C ALA A 10 1.26 73.82 -5.68
N PRO A 11 2.08 73.32 -4.72
CA PRO A 11 3.48 72.83 -4.75
C PRO A 11 3.65 71.39 -4.17
N ALA A 12 4.86 70.84 -4.27
CA ALA A 12 5.27 69.56 -3.68
C ALA A 12 5.34 69.59 -2.14
N PRO A 13 5.17 68.42 -1.48
CA PRO A 13 5.89 68.15 -0.23
C PRO A 13 6.68 66.82 -0.30
N ILE A 14 7.99 66.88 -0.05
CA ILE A 14 8.68 66.44 1.19
C ILE A 14 9.04 64.94 1.17
N LEU A 15 10.34 64.71 0.99
CA LEU A 15 11.08 63.47 1.20
C LEU A 15 11.53 63.35 2.66
N GLU A 16 11.52 62.10 3.15
CA GLU A 16 12.39 61.43 4.15
C GLU A 16 11.65 60.73 5.32
N PRO A 17 12.22 59.66 5.93
CA PRO A 17 13.45 58.95 5.57
C PRO A 17 13.30 57.45 5.29
N VAL A 18 14.32 56.95 4.60
CA VAL A 18 14.78 55.57 4.53
C VAL A 18 15.68 55.30 5.74
N GLU A 19 15.47 54.19 6.43
CA GLU A 19 16.51 53.38 7.10
C GLU A 19 16.45 52.00 6.39
N SER A 20 17.44 51.48 5.64
CA SER A 20 18.87 51.21 5.88
C SER A 20 19.04 50.23 7.07
N HIS A 21 19.48 48.98 6.93
CA HIS A 21 20.73 48.45 6.34
C HIS A 21 20.51 46.99 5.85
N CYS A 22 20.98 46.52 4.68
CA CYS A 22 22.37 46.24 4.26
C CYS A 22 23.07 45.23 5.21
N ILE A 23 23.67 44.10 4.83
CA ILE A 23 24.66 43.87 3.76
C ILE A 23 24.70 42.35 3.39
N SER A 24 24.86 42.10 2.10
CA SER A 24 25.18 40.82 1.42
C SER A 24 26.64 40.39 1.59
N PHE A 25 26.93 39.08 1.60
CA PHE A 25 28.12 38.57 0.90
C PHE A 25 27.89 37.19 0.27
N ASN A 26 27.98 37.17 -1.06
CA ASN A 26 28.29 36.06 -1.98
C ASN A 26 29.37 35.11 -1.40
N GLY A 27 29.46 33.83 -1.74
CA GLY A 27 28.84 33.04 -2.79
C GLY A 27 29.73 31.81 -3.00
N THR A 28 29.12 30.65 -3.24
CA THR A 28 29.71 29.63 -4.10
C THR A 28 28.57 28.80 -4.64
N GLU A 29 28.27 29.05 -5.90
CA GLU A 29 27.40 28.22 -6.71
C GLU A 29 27.94 26.79 -6.74
N LEU A 30 27.09 25.85 -6.36
CA LEU A 30 27.06 24.52 -6.95
C LEU A 30 25.60 24.23 -7.24
N GLY A 31 25.21 24.57 -8.46
CA GLY A 31 23.88 24.37 -8.98
C GLY A 31 23.49 22.89 -8.91
N THR A 32 22.38 22.63 -8.23
CA THR A 32 21.46 21.55 -8.61
C THR A 32 20.07 22.14 -8.53
N SER A 33 19.59 22.61 -9.68
CA SER A 33 18.17 22.84 -9.91
C SER A 33 17.47 21.48 -9.73
N HIS A 34 16.84 21.29 -8.58
CA HIS A 34 15.85 20.24 -8.37
C HIS A 34 14.49 20.90 -8.13
N GLY A 35 14.07 21.71 -9.10
CA GLY A 35 12.66 21.87 -9.44
C GLY A 35 12.32 20.75 -10.40
N GLY A 36 11.81 19.64 -9.88
CA GLY A 36 11.39 18.48 -10.66
C GLY A 36 10.05 18.02 -10.13
N GLU A 37 9.00 18.31 -10.89
CA GLU A 37 7.65 17.84 -10.69
C GLU A 37 7.64 16.31 -10.57
N ALA A 38 7.41 15.82 -9.35
CA ALA A 38 7.34 14.41 -9.06
C ALA A 38 5.87 13.98 -8.87
N VAL A 39 5.38 13.22 -9.84
CA VAL A 39 4.23 12.31 -9.76
C VAL A 39 2.89 12.99 -9.45
N GLU A 40 2.25 13.47 -10.53
CA GLU A 40 0.84 13.88 -10.66
C GLU A 40 -0.08 12.65 -10.49
N VAL A 41 -0.08 12.04 -9.29
CA VAL A 41 -1.11 11.10 -8.86
C VAL A 41 -2.05 11.89 -7.96
N LEU A 42 -3.22 12.20 -8.51
CA LEU A 42 -4.29 13.05 -7.96
C LEU A 42 -3.84 14.51 -7.75
N GLU A 43 -3.83 15.26 -8.85
CA GLU A 43 -3.74 16.73 -8.83
C GLU A 43 -4.76 17.31 -7.83
N SER A 44 -4.24 17.91 -6.77
CA SER A 44 -4.99 18.79 -5.89
C SER A 44 -5.33 20.05 -6.68
N ASP A 45 -6.55 20.09 -7.19
CA ASP A 45 -7.15 21.28 -7.77
C ASP A 45 -6.93 22.48 -6.80
N PRO A 46 -6.30 23.59 -7.23
CA PRO A 46 -6.09 24.77 -6.38
C PRO A 46 -7.40 25.46 -5.94
N THR A 47 -8.56 24.92 -6.34
CA THR A 47 -9.89 25.32 -5.87
C THR A 47 -10.47 24.47 -4.74
N LEU A 48 -9.70 23.52 -4.18
CA LEU A 48 -10.17 22.65 -3.08
C LEU A 48 -10.55 23.45 -1.82
N PRO A 49 -11.77 23.26 -1.26
CA PRO A 49 -12.14 23.82 0.04
C PRO A 49 -11.20 23.33 1.15
N PRO A 50 -11.18 23.98 2.34
CA PRO A 50 -10.21 23.72 3.41
C PRO A 50 -10.08 22.23 3.73
N SER A 51 -8.87 21.83 4.17
CA SER A 51 -8.46 20.44 4.43
C SER A 51 -9.63 19.62 4.97
N PRO A 52 -9.99 18.48 4.34
CA PRO A 52 -11.12 17.67 4.78
C PRO A 52 -10.97 17.39 6.28
N SER A 53 -12.09 17.49 7.02
CA SER A 53 -12.09 17.16 8.45
C SER A 53 -11.34 15.84 8.66
N PRO A 54 -10.49 15.70 9.69
CA PRO A 54 -9.65 14.51 9.88
C PRO A 54 -10.42 13.19 9.79
N TRP A 55 -11.69 13.20 10.21
CA TRP A 55 -12.63 12.09 10.09
C TRP A 55 -12.94 11.68 8.64
N ARG A 56 -13.18 12.63 7.74
CA ARG A 56 -13.49 12.35 6.32
C ARG A 56 -12.28 11.77 5.60
N ALA A 57 -11.09 12.33 5.84
CA ALA A 57 -9.85 11.77 5.30
C ALA A 57 -9.61 10.34 5.80
N PHE A 58 -9.84 10.09 7.09
CA PHE A 58 -9.75 8.76 7.69
C PHE A 58 -10.76 7.77 7.09
N TYR A 59 -12.01 8.18 6.89
CA TYR A 59 -13.05 7.35 6.27
C TYR A 59 -12.69 7.01 4.82
N ALA A 60 -12.39 8.02 4.00
CA ALA A 60 -12.03 7.84 2.59
C ALA A 60 -10.84 6.90 2.45
N ALA A 61 -9.84 7.07 3.31
CA ALA A 61 -8.65 6.23 3.35
C ALA A 61 -8.96 4.77 3.69
N THR A 62 -9.77 4.54 4.73
CA THR A 62 -10.14 3.19 5.16
C THR A 62 -10.92 2.47 4.06
N VAL A 63 -11.84 3.18 3.39
CA VAL A 63 -12.65 2.60 2.31
C VAL A 63 -11.81 2.35 1.05
N ALA A 64 -10.87 3.23 0.72
CA ALA A 64 -9.92 3.03 -0.36
C ALA A 64 -9.00 1.82 -0.12
N LEU A 65 -8.43 1.72 1.10
CA LEU A 65 -7.65 0.55 1.50
C LEU A 65 -8.49 -0.73 1.52
N ALA A 66 -9.76 -0.66 1.94
CA ALA A 66 -10.68 -1.77 1.90
C ALA A 66 -10.95 -2.25 0.46
N LEU A 67 -11.22 -1.33 -0.48
CA LEU A 67 -11.37 -1.69 -1.89
C LEU A 67 -10.07 -2.29 -2.46
N GLY A 68 -8.93 -1.73 -2.07
CA GLY A 68 -7.61 -2.18 -2.51
C GLY A 68 -7.28 -3.60 -2.03
N ILE A 69 -7.49 -3.88 -0.74
CA ILE A 69 -7.20 -5.21 -0.17
C ILE A 69 -8.21 -6.24 -0.65
N LEU A 70 -9.52 -5.96 -0.60
CA LEU A 70 -10.59 -6.94 -0.87
C LEU A 70 -10.71 -7.31 -2.35
N GLY A 71 -10.33 -6.40 -3.25
CA GLY A 71 -10.55 -6.40 -4.71
C GLY A 71 -10.90 -7.74 -5.36
N SER A 72 -9.99 -8.28 -6.18
CA SER A 72 -10.14 -9.62 -6.78
C SER A 72 -9.74 -10.74 -5.81
N THR A 73 -9.10 -10.41 -4.70
CA THR A 73 -8.48 -11.32 -3.72
C THR A 73 -9.48 -12.05 -2.84
N VAL A 74 -10.69 -11.52 -2.64
CA VAL A 74 -11.75 -12.15 -1.82
C VAL A 74 -12.29 -13.46 -2.45
N LEU A 75 -12.25 -13.55 -3.78
CA LEU A 75 -12.85 -14.66 -4.54
C LEU A 75 -12.16 -16.03 -4.33
N PRO A 76 -10.81 -16.12 -4.24
CA PRO A 76 -10.10 -17.38 -4.02
C PRO A 76 -9.92 -17.76 -2.54
N VAL A 77 -10.33 -16.91 -1.59
CA VAL A 77 -10.19 -17.22 -0.16
C VAL A 77 -10.90 -18.51 0.25
N PRO A 78 -12.14 -18.81 -0.20
CA PRO A 78 -12.82 -20.07 0.13
C PRO A 78 -12.04 -21.30 -0.32
N TYR A 79 -11.44 -21.25 -1.52
CA TYR A 79 -10.58 -22.30 -2.05
C TYR A 79 -9.36 -22.52 -1.14
N ALA A 80 -8.72 -21.43 -0.69
CA ALA A 80 -7.59 -21.56 0.21
C ALA A 80 -7.98 -22.21 1.55
N PHE A 81 -9.17 -21.90 2.10
CA PHE A 81 -9.69 -22.50 3.33
C PHE A 81 -10.11 -23.96 3.16
N SER A 82 -10.64 -24.35 1.99
CA SER A 82 -11.00 -25.75 1.72
C SER A 82 -9.79 -26.68 1.63
N LYS A 83 -8.63 -26.14 1.23
CA LYS A 83 -7.35 -26.87 1.16
C LYS A 83 -6.52 -26.81 2.44
N THR A 84 -6.49 -25.67 3.13
CA THR A 84 -5.71 -25.51 4.38
C THR A 84 -6.42 -26.06 5.61
N GLY A 85 -7.76 -26.10 5.61
CA GLY A 85 -8.56 -26.33 6.81
C GLY A 85 -8.76 -25.04 7.62
N VAL A 86 -9.75 -25.05 8.51
CA VAL A 86 -10.21 -23.81 9.17
C VAL A 86 -9.17 -23.25 10.13
N LEU A 87 -8.61 -24.07 11.03
CA LEU A 87 -7.64 -23.60 12.02
C LEU A 87 -6.35 -23.08 11.35
N ALA A 88 -5.77 -23.86 10.44
CA ALA A 88 -4.54 -23.46 9.76
C ALA A 88 -4.77 -22.24 8.85
N GLY A 89 -5.89 -22.16 8.13
CA GLY A 89 -6.28 -20.97 7.35
C GLY A 89 -6.37 -19.72 8.22
N CYS A 90 -7.07 -19.80 9.36
CA CYS A 90 -7.19 -18.70 10.33
C CYS A 90 -5.83 -18.30 10.94
N CYS A 91 -5.00 -19.27 11.33
CA CYS A 91 -3.66 -19.00 11.86
C CYS A 91 -2.77 -18.31 10.83
N THR A 92 -2.72 -18.83 9.60
CA THR A 92 -1.97 -18.21 8.49
C THR A 92 -2.45 -16.80 8.22
N MET A 93 -3.76 -16.60 8.16
CA MET A 93 -4.37 -15.29 7.98
C MET A 93 -3.94 -14.31 9.07
N ALA A 94 -3.97 -14.72 10.34
CA ALA A 94 -3.53 -13.89 11.46
C ALA A 94 -2.03 -13.54 11.40
N VAL A 95 -1.18 -14.51 11.03
CA VAL A 95 0.27 -14.29 10.88
C VAL A 95 0.57 -13.33 9.74
N VAL A 96 -0.07 -13.52 8.58
CA VAL A 96 0.10 -12.66 7.40
C VAL A 96 -0.44 -11.26 7.66
N ALA A 97 -1.59 -11.13 8.32
CA ALA A 97 -2.16 -9.85 8.71
C ALA A 97 -1.22 -9.10 9.67
N ALA A 98 -0.70 -9.77 10.70
CA ALA A 98 0.25 -9.19 11.65
C ALA A 98 1.57 -8.76 10.95
N ALA A 99 2.09 -9.59 10.05
CA ALA A 99 3.31 -9.27 9.31
C ALA A 99 3.11 -8.05 8.40
N ASN A 100 2.00 -7.98 7.67
CA ASN A 100 1.67 -6.82 6.83
C ASN A 100 1.40 -5.57 7.67
N ASP A 101 0.76 -5.70 8.83
CA ASP A 101 0.48 -4.57 9.72
C ASP A 101 1.78 -3.92 10.22
N VAL A 102 2.71 -4.76 10.67
CA VAL A 102 4.04 -4.33 11.09
C VAL A 102 4.80 -3.67 9.95
N THR A 103 4.83 -4.25 8.75
CA THR A 103 5.60 -3.70 7.63
C THR A 103 5.03 -2.38 7.13
N ASN A 104 3.71 -2.24 7.08
CA ASN A 104 3.08 -0.96 6.76
C ASN A 104 3.40 0.11 7.81
N CYS A 105 3.40 -0.21 9.11
CA CYS A 105 3.82 0.72 10.16
C CYS A 105 5.29 1.14 10.01
N MET A 106 6.19 0.20 9.69
CA MET A 106 7.60 0.52 9.43
C MET A 106 7.75 1.52 8.29
N MET A 107 6.98 1.33 7.22
CA MET A 107 6.99 2.22 6.06
C MET A 107 6.41 3.60 6.36
N ILE A 108 5.26 3.66 7.04
CA ILE A 108 4.59 4.92 7.39
C ILE A 108 5.51 5.79 8.25
N ARG A 109 6.21 5.19 9.23
CA ARG A 109 7.15 5.90 10.11
C ARG A 109 8.40 6.37 9.36
N ALA A 110 9.00 5.51 8.54
CA ALA A 110 10.16 5.89 7.73
C ALA A 110 9.81 7.05 6.78
N ALA A 111 8.64 6.99 6.14
CA ALA A 111 8.18 8.03 5.23
C ALA A 111 7.76 9.32 5.95
N ALA A 112 7.31 9.24 7.21
CA ALA A 112 7.08 10.42 8.06
C ALA A 112 8.41 11.09 8.47
N HIS A 113 9.46 10.31 8.67
CA HIS A 113 10.80 10.82 9.01
C HIS A 113 11.49 11.50 7.81
N THR A 114 11.41 10.90 6.62
CA THR A 114 12.11 11.40 5.43
C THR A 114 11.31 12.46 4.67
N GLY A 115 9.99 12.53 4.87
CA GLY A 115 9.09 13.36 4.06
C GLY A 115 8.87 12.82 2.64
N ILE A 116 9.42 11.64 2.32
CA ILE A 116 9.25 10.99 1.01
C ILE A 116 7.82 10.45 0.89
N SER A 117 7.28 10.56 -0.33
CA SER A 117 5.86 10.34 -0.59
C SER A 117 5.57 9.20 -1.58
N THR A 118 6.60 8.59 -2.17
CA THR A 118 6.47 7.42 -3.05
C THR A 118 7.20 6.22 -2.44
N TYR A 119 6.72 5.02 -2.78
CA TYR A 119 7.29 3.78 -2.26
C TYR A 119 8.73 3.60 -2.75
N GLU A 120 8.96 3.95 -4.01
CA GLU A 120 10.18 3.66 -4.74
C GLU A 120 11.30 4.63 -4.37
N GLU A 121 10.99 5.91 -4.16
CA GLU A 121 11.95 6.87 -3.62
C GLU A 121 12.33 6.52 -2.18
N LEU A 122 11.40 6.00 -1.37
CA LEU A 122 11.70 5.59 0.00
C LEU A 122 12.66 4.39 0.03
N ALA A 123 12.47 3.44 -0.90
CA ALA A 123 13.43 2.36 -1.12
C ALA A 123 14.78 2.88 -1.63
N GLY A 124 14.76 3.89 -2.51
CA GLY A 124 15.94 4.59 -3.00
C GLY A 124 16.74 5.29 -1.90
N TRP A 125 16.06 5.92 -0.95
CA TRP A 125 16.67 6.51 0.23
C TRP A 125 17.35 5.46 1.12
N ALA A 126 16.73 4.29 1.29
CA ALA A 126 17.26 3.22 2.13
C ALA A 126 18.44 2.45 1.53
N GLY A 127 18.47 2.26 0.21
CA GLY A 127 19.43 1.37 -0.48
C GLY A 127 20.11 1.96 -1.71
N GLY A 128 19.94 3.25 -1.99
CA GLY A 128 20.47 3.93 -3.16
C GLY A 128 19.67 3.69 -4.45
N PRO A 129 20.15 4.22 -5.60
CA PRO A 129 19.40 4.21 -6.86
C PRO A 129 19.12 2.80 -7.41
N LYS A 130 20.00 1.83 -7.11
CA LYS A 130 19.77 0.42 -7.50
C LYS A 130 18.57 -0.17 -6.75
N ALA A 131 18.41 0.15 -5.47
CA ALA A 131 17.28 -0.31 -4.67
C ALA A 131 15.97 0.32 -5.13
N GLN A 132 15.99 1.59 -5.55
CA GLN A 132 14.85 2.26 -6.17
C GLN A 132 14.36 1.52 -7.42
N VAL A 133 15.24 1.26 -8.38
CA VAL A 133 14.87 0.53 -9.62
C VAL A 133 14.40 -0.89 -9.31
N PHE A 134 15.09 -1.59 -8.40
CA PHE A 134 14.67 -2.93 -7.97
C PHE A 134 13.26 -2.92 -7.36
N SER A 135 12.96 -1.93 -6.53
CA SER A 135 11.64 -1.77 -5.91
C SER A 135 10.55 -1.44 -6.95
N GLN A 136 10.85 -0.59 -7.94
CA GLN A 136 9.96 -0.29 -9.06
C GLN A 136 9.63 -1.55 -9.86
N ILE A 137 10.63 -2.34 -10.25
CA ILE A 137 10.43 -3.59 -10.99
C ILE A 137 9.59 -4.57 -10.18
N SER A 138 9.89 -4.73 -8.88
CA SER A 138 9.13 -5.63 -7.99
C SER A 138 7.67 -5.19 -7.85
N LEU A 139 7.43 -3.88 -7.77
CA LEU A 139 6.09 -3.31 -7.69
C LEU A 139 5.31 -3.49 -9.00
N ILE A 140 5.94 -3.27 -10.14
CA ILE A 140 5.37 -3.53 -11.46
C ILE A 140 4.98 -5.01 -11.60
N LEU A 141 5.85 -5.94 -11.19
CA LEU A 141 5.54 -7.37 -11.22
C LEU A 141 4.34 -7.74 -10.33
N LEU A 142 4.26 -7.17 -9.12
CA LEU A 142 3.12 -7.38 -8.20
C LEU A 142 1.81 -6.90 -8.82
N LEU A 143 1.78 -5.65 -9.30
CA LEU A 143 0.56 -5.04 -9.83
C LEU A 143 0.17 -5.66 -11.18
N TYR A 144 1.14 -6.06 -12.01
CA TYR A 144 0.89 -6.78 -13.24
C TYR A 144 0.29 -8.17 -12.99
N GLY A 145 0.84 -8.94 -12.04
CA GLY A 145 0.26 -10.24 -11.64
C GLY A 145 -1.18 -10.11 -11.14
N THR A 146 -1.44 -9.05 -10.35
CA THR A 146 -2.79 -8.71 -9.88
C THR A 146 -3.74 -8.41 -11.03
N MET A 147 -3.30 -7.64 -12.04
CA MET A 147 -4.10 -7.36 -13.24
C MET A 147 -4.40 -8.62 -14.06
N CYS A 148 -3.41 -9.50 -14.24
CA CYS A 148 -3.61 -10.76 -14.97
C CYS A 148 -4.66 -11.65 -14.29
N GLY A 149 -4.52 -11.90 -12.99
CA GLY A 149 -5.48 -12.73 -12.25
C GLY A 149 -6.87 -12.07 -12.13
N GLY A 150 -6.92 -10.75 -11.98
CA GLY A 150 -8.19 -10.03 -11.93
C GLY A 150 -8.96 -10.06 -13.25
N LEU A 151 -8.28 -10.04 -14.41
CA LEU A 151 -8.91 -10.26 -15.72
C LEU A 151 -9.46 -11.68 -15.88
N ALA A 152 -8.74 -12.69 -15.38
CA ALA A 152 -9.21 -14.06 -15.41
C ALA A 152 -10.50 -14.23 -14.58
N PHE A 153 -10.54 -13.71 -13.35
CA PHE A 153 -11.77 -13.71 -12.55
C PHE A 153 -12.90 -12.89 -13.15
N LEU A 154 -12.59 -11.73 -13.76
CA LEU A 154 -13.60 -10.96 -14.49
C LEU A 154 -14.25 -11.80 -15.60
N SER A 155 -13.47 -12.62 -16.30
CA SER A 155 -13.97 -13.52 -17.35
C SER A 155 -14.87 -14.64 -16.79
N ASP A 156 -14.52 -15.21 -15.64
CA ASP A 156 -15.31 -16.26 -15.00
C ASP A 156 -16.66 -15.72 -14.52
N VAL A 157 -16.66 -14.58 -13.83
CA VAL A 157 -17.89 -13.93 -13.37
C VAL A 157 -18.78 -13.55 -14.55
N ALA A 158 -18.19 -13.01 -15.62
CA ALA A 158 -18.93 -12.66 -16.83
C ALA A 158 -19.55 -13.92 -17.49
N ARG A 159 -18.79 -15.02 -17.56
CA ARG A 159 -19.28 -16.29 -18.11
C ARG A 159 -20.46 -16.83 -17.32
N VAL A 160 -20.42 -16.77 -15.99
CA VAL A 160 -21.51 -17.23 -15.12
C VAL A 160 -22.73 -16.34 -15.26
N LEU A 161 -22.56 -15.01 -15.25
CA LEU A 161 -23.64 -14.05 -15.50
C LEU A 161 -24.36 -14.33 -16.82
N ALA A 162 -23.59 -14.62 -17.86
CA ALA A 162 -24.12 -14.88 -19.18
C ALA A 162 -24.89 -16.22 -19.26
N LYS A 163 -24.38 -17.28 -18.62
CA LYS A 163 -25.03 -18.60 -18.61
C LYS A 163 -26.26 -18.68 -17.71
N GLN A 164 -26.18 -18.10 -16.51
CA GLN A 164 -27.18 -18.28 -15.45
C GLN A 164 -28.08 -17.06 -15.27
N GLY A 165 -27.58 -15.86 -15.54
CA GLY A 165 -28.28 -14.59 -15.29
C GLY A 165 -29.10 -14.08 -16.49
N LEU A 166 -28.56 -14.10 -17.70
CA LEU A 166 -29.21 -13.48 -18.89
C LEU A 166 -30.21 -14.38 -19.63
N GLY A 167 -30.31 -15.67 -19.26
CA GLY A 167 -31.26 -16.62 -19.85
C GLY A 167 -30.87 -17.11 -21.26
N PRO A 168 -31.45 -18.24 -21.72
CA PRO A 168 -31.16 -18.80 -23.04
C PRO A 168 -31.72 -17.90 -24.15
N GLY A 169 -30.84 -17.31 -24.96
CA GLY A 169 -31.21 -16.61 -26.20
C GLY A 169 -30.75 -15.15 -26.34
N LEU A 170 -30.23 -14.50 -25.29
CA LEU A 170 -29.79 -13.09 -25.37
C LEU A 170 -28.32 -12.91 -25.77
N ALA A 171 -27.50 -13.96 -25.64
CA ALA A 171 -26.09 -13.92 -26.00
C ALA A 171 -25.79 -14.92 -27.12
N PRO A 172 -25.09 -14.51 -28.19
CA PRO A 172 -24.76 -15.40 -29.30
C PRO A 172 -23.93 -16.59 -28.78
N GLU A 173 -24.20 -17.80 -29.27
CA GLU A 173 -23.51 -19.03 -28.83
C GLU A 173 -21.98 -18.93 -28.94
N LEU A 174 -21.45 -18.15 -29.89
CA LEU A 174 -20.02 -17.85 -30.01
C LEU A 174 -19.44 -17.12 -28.78
N LEU A 175 -20.22 -16.27 -28.11
CA LEU A 175 -19.79 -15.52 -26.93
C LEU A 175 -19.82 -16.40 -25.66
N MET A 176 -20.62 -17.46 -25.67
CA MET A 176 -20.86 -18.34 -24.52
C MET A 176 -19.91 -19.53 -24.41
N ARG A 177 -19.26 -19.93 -25.51
CA ARG A 177 -18.51 -21.20 -25.59
C ARG A 177 -17.24 -21.22 -24.75
N ASP A 178 -16.43 -20.15 -24.85
CA ASP A 178 -15.08 -20.12 -24.24
C ASP A 178 -14.88 -19.04 -23.16
N GLY A 179 -15.81 -18.09 -22.98
CA GLY A 179 -15.66 -16.93 -22.06
C GLY A 179 -14.57 -15.91 -22.46
N ARG A 180 -13.58 -16.32 -23.25
CA ARG A 180 -12.54 -15.48 -23.88
C ARG A 180 -13.09 -14.28 -24.66
N PRO A 181 -14.06 -14.43 -25.59
CA PRO A 181 -14.60 -13.27 -26.30
C PRO A 181 -15.37 -12.34 -25.37
N LEU A 182 -16.01 -12.86 -24.33
CA LEU A 182 -16.72 -12.05 -23.34
C LEU A 182 -15.76 -11.22 -22.48
N MET A 183 -14.61 -11.79 -22.10
CA MET A 183 -13.53 -11.04 -21.44
C MET A 183 -13.05 -9.87 -22.30
N LEU A 184 -12.80 -10.10 -23.60
CA LEU A 184 -12.36 -9.05 -24.52
C LEU A 184 -13.41 -7.95 -24.71
N VAL A 185 -14.70 -8.30 -24.75
CA VAL A 185 -15.79 -7.33 -24.82
C VAL A 185 -15.87 -6.49 -23.56
N MET A 186 -15.78 -7.11 -22.37
CA MET A 186 -15.78 -6.38 -21.10
C MET A 186 -14.54 -5.51 -20.93
N LEU A 187 -13.39 -6.02 -21.37
CA LEU A 187 -12.13 -5.28 -21.41
C LEU A 187 -12.26 -4.05 -22.31
N ALA A 188 -12.70 -4.20 -23.56
CA ALA A 188 -12.79 -3.10 -24.52
C ALA A 188 -13.94 -2.12 -24.21
N GLY A 189 -15.08 -2.61 -23.73
CA GLY A 189 -16.29 -1.83 -23.54
C GLY A 189 -16.43 -1.17 -22.17
N VAL A 190 -15.79 -1.71 -21.12
CA VAL A 190 -15.93 -1.22 -19.74
C VAL A 190 -14.59 -0.86 -19.13
N LEU A 191 -13.63 -1.80 -19.12
CA LEU A 191 -12.39 -1.58 -18.37
C LEU A 191 -11.45 -0.58 -19.07
N LEU A 192 -11.25 -0.72 -20.38
CA LEU A 192 -10.42 0.18 -21.19
C LEU A 192 -10.87 1.66 -21.11
N PRO A 193 -12.15 2.01 -21.31
CA PRO A 193 -12.58 3.41 -21.20
C PRO A 193 -12.42 3.95 -19.78
N LEU A 194 -12.59 3.11 -18.74
CA LEU A 194 -12.35 3.52 -17.35
C LEU A 194 -10.86 3.75 -17.07
N CYS A 195 -9.96 2.87 -17.55
CA CYS A 195 -8.52 3.02 -17.35
C CYS A 195 -7.93 4.22 -18.11
N LEU A 196 -8.54 4.62 -19.23
CA LEU A 196 -8.10 5.78 -20.03
C LEU A 196 -8.55 7.12 -19.43
N GLN A 197 -9.38 7.12 -18.39
CA GLN A 197 -9.80 8.38 -17.75
C GLN A 197 -8.60 9.05 -17.07
N ARG A 198 -8.50 10.38 -17.18
CA ARG A 198 -7.39 11.13 -16.56
C ARG A 198 -7.59 11.35 -15.06
N HIS A 199 -8.83 11.54 -14.60
CA HIS A 199 -9.13 11.92 -13.22
C HIS A 199 -10.26 11.06 -12.66
N ILE A 200 -9.97 10.20 -11.69
CA ILE A 200 -11.03 9.52 -10.91
C ILE A 200 -11.49 10.44 -9.77
N ARG A 201 -12.21 11.52 -10.10
CA ARG A 201 -12.74 12.47 -9.09
C ARG A 201 -13.87 11.88 -8.22
N GLN A 202 -14.21 10.61 -8.41
CA GLN A 202 -15.28 9.90 -7.69
C GLN A 202 -14.82 8.58 -7.06
N PHE A 203 -13.51 8.39 -6.89
CA PHE A 203 -12.96 7.11 -6.43
C PHE A 203 -13.48 6.71 -5.04
N GLU A 204 -13.61 7.66 -4.10
CA GLU A 204 -14.19 7.42 -2.77
C GLU A 204 -15.61 6.81 -2.85
N LYS A 205 -16.43 7.28 -3.81
CA LYS A 205 -17.80 6.77 -4.01
C LYS A 205 -17.77 5.36 -4.58
N ALA A 206 -16.89 5.10 -5.55
CA ALA A 206 -16.70 3.77 -6.13
C ALA A 206 -16.19 2.77 -5.09
N ALA A 207 -15.23 3.17 -4.25
CA ALA A 207 -14.71 2.37 -3.15
C ALA A 207 -15.79 2.07 -2.10
N THR A 208 -16.62 3.07 -1.74
CA THR A 208 -17.76 2.87 -0.83
C THR A 208 -18.77 1.88 -1.41
N ALA A 209 -19.14 2.04 -2.69
CA ALA A 209 -20.03 1.11 -3.38
C ALA A 209 -19.43 -0.31 -3.43
N GLY A 210 -18.13 -0.44 -3.66
CA GLY A 210 -17.44 -1.72 -3.66
C GLY A 210 -17.52 -2.45 -2.32
N VAL A 211 -17.31 -1.73 -1.20
CA VAL A 211 -17.49 -2.32 0.14
C VAL A 211 -18.92 -2.83 0.34
N VAL A 212 -19.93 -2.10 -0.12
CA VAL A 212 -21.34 -2.56 -0.04
C VAL A 212 -21.55 -3.85 -0.84
N VAL A 213 -20.97 -3.96 -2.04
CA VAL A 213 -21.03 -5.18 -2.85
C VAL A 213 -20.38 -6.36 -2.13
N VAL A 214 -19.22 -6.16 -1.48
CA VAL A 214 -18.55 -7.22 -0.72
C VAL A 214 -19.35 -7.64 0.51
N VAL A 215 -19.98 -6.70 1.21
CA VAL A 215 -20.89 -7.03 2.34
C VAL A 215 -22.09 -7.83 1.85
N ALA A 216 -22.69 -7.45 0.72
CA ALA A 216 -23.77 -8.22 0.11
C ALA A 216 -23.31 -9.63 -0.29
N LEU A 217 -22.09 -9.75 -0.84
CA LEU A 217 -21.50 -11.04 -1.14
C LEU A 217 -21.33 -11.92 0.12
N CYS A 218 -20.79 -11.36 1.20
CA CYS A 218 -20.66 -12.06 2.47
C CYS A 218 -22.02 -12.57 2.96
N ALA A 219 -23.06 -11.73 2.90
CA ALA A 219 -24.41 -12.11 3.31
C ALA A 219 -24.97 -13.25 2.45
N VAL A 220 -24.75 -13.24 1.13
CA VAL A 220 -25.18 -14.31 0.22
C VAL A 220 -24.46 -15.62 0.54
N ILE A 221 -23.14 -15.59 0.76
CA ILE A 221 -22.36 -16.79 1.11
C ILE A 221 -22.82 -17.37 2.45
N VAL A 222 -23.00 -16.53 3.48
CA VAL A 222 -23.48 -16.98 4.79
C VAL A 222 -24.89 -17.55 4.68
N TRP A 223 -25.80 -16.86 3.98
CA TRP A 223 -27.16 -17.35 3.76
C TRP A 223 -27.15 -18.72 3.07
N ARG A 224 -26.33 -18.88 2.02
CA ARG A 224 -26.20 -20.14 1.30
C ARG A 224 -25.64 -21.27 2.16
N ALA A 225 -24.65 -20.97 3.00
CA ALA A 225 -24.06 -21.94 3.92
C ALA A 225 -25.05 -22.44 4.97
N VAL A 226 -25.85 -21.52 5.52
CA VAL A 226 -26.91 -21.84 6.50
C VAL A 226 -28.03 -22.65 5.85
N ASP A 227 -28.48 -22.26 4.66
CA ASP A 227 -29.52 -22.96 3.90
C ASP A 227 -29.08 -24.39 3.48
N ALA A 228 -27.79 -24.56 3.16
CA ALA A 228 -27.20 -25.86 2.84
C ALA A 228 -26.96 -26.76 4.07
N GLY A 229 -27.01 -26.21 5.30
CA GLY A 229 -26.73 -26.96 6.52
C GLY A 229 -25.27 -27.41 6.68
N PHE A 230 -24.31 -26.66 6.14
CA PHE A 230 -22.85 -26.93 6.23
C PHE A 230 -22.44 -28.36 5.80
N PRO A 231 -22.70 -28.75 4.54
CA PRO A 231 -22.52 -30.12 4.07
C PRO A 231 -21.09 -30.63 4.20
N ALA A 232 -20.08 -29.77 3.98
CA ALA A 232 -18.67 -30.16 4.08
C ALA A 232 -18.20 -30.40 5.53
N LEU A 233 -18.89 -29.77 6.50
CA LEU A 233 -18.66 -30.00 7.93
C LEU A 233 -19.31 -31.31 8.36
N ALA A 234 -20.51 -31.59 7.87
CA ALA A 234 -21.25 -32.83 8.15
C ALA A 234 -20.58 -34.07 7.52
N SER A 235 -19.97 -33.94 6.34
CA SER A 235 -19.25 -35.03 5.67
C SER A 235 -17.82 -35.26 6.19
N GLY A 236 -17.28 -34.37 7.03
CA GLY A 236 -15.89 -34.42 7.49
C GLY A 236 -14.86 -34.09 6.40
N GLU A 237 -15.30 -33.55 5.26
CA GLU A 237 -14.40 -33.10 4.19
C GLU A 237 -13.58 -31.88 4.61
N LEU A 238 -14.22 -30.94 5.33
CA LEU A 238 -13.57 -29.76 5.89
C LEU A 238 -13.07 -30.07 7.30
N SER A 239 -11.76 -30.24 7.43
CA SER A 239 -11.13 -30.44 8.74
C SER A 239 -11.10 -29.12 9.52
N LEU A 240 -11.69 -29.12 10.73
CA LEU A 240 -11.65 -27.96 11.62
C LEU A 240 -10.25 -27.76 12.23
N VAL A 241 -9.59 -28.87 12.59
CA VAL A 241 -8.31 -28.87 13.34
C VAL A 241 -7.17 -29.52 12.55
N ASP A 242 -7.43 -30.66 11.92
CA ASP A 242 -6.37 -31.40 11.21
C ASP A 242 -5.98 -30.75 9.88
N VAL A 243 -4.67 -30.63 9.65
CA VAL A 243 -4.11 -30.18 8.37
C VAL A 243 -3.95 -31.41 7.47
N LYS A 244 -4.79 -31.52 6.44
CA LYS A 244 -4.58 -32.49 5.38
C LYS A 244 -3.37 -32.02 4.56
N LEU A 245 -2.26 -32.76 4.58
CA LEU A 245 -1.12 -32.50 3.71
C LEU A 245 -1.51 -32.88 2.27
N ASP A 246 -2.06 -31.92 1.54
CA ASP A 246 -2.36 -32.00 0.12
C ASP A 246 -1.26 -31.28 -0.68
N GLY A 247 -1.02 -31.70 -1.94
CA GLY A 247 -0.03 -31.07 -2.82
C GLY A 247 -0.33 -29.60 -3.11
N HIS A 248 -1.60 -29.20 -3.01
CA HIS A 248 -2.09 -27.83 -3.20
C HIS A 248 -1.99 -26.94 -1.94
N LEU A 249 -1.49 -27.47 -0.81
CA LEU A 249 -1.42 -26.73 0.44
C LEU A 249 -0.52 -25.47 0.35
N PRO A 250 0.68 -25.51 -0.28
CA PRO A 250 1.51 -24.32 -0.43
C PRO A 250 0.91 -23.26 -1.35
N GLU A 251 0.13 -23.67 -2.35
CA GLU A 251 -0.62 -22.77 -3.23
C GLU A 251 -1.68 -22.00 -2.43
N ALA A 252 -2.45 -22.68 -1.59
CA ALA A 252 -3.45 -22.05 -0.73
C ALA A 252 -2.82 -21.04 0.26
N PHE A 253 -1.66 -21.37 0.84
CA PHE A 253 -0.90 -20.44 1.67
C PHE A 253 -0.40 -19.22 0.89
N ALA A 254 0.04 -19.40 -0.35
CA ALA A 254 0.45 -18.30 -1.22
C ALA A 254 -0.71 -17.38 -1.60
N VAL A 255 -1.89 -17.94 -1.88
CA VAL A 255 -3.12 -17.17 -2.13
C VAL A 255 -3.49 -16.32 -0.91
N LEU A 256 -3.44 -16.90 0.30
CA LEU A 256 -3.66 -16.13 1.53
C LEU A 256 -2.58 -15.06 1.74
N GLY A 257 -1.31 -15.35 1.43
CA GLY A 257 -0.23 -14.36 1.46
C GLY A 257 -0.46 -13.19 0.50
N PHE A 258 -0.96 -13.48 -0.70
CA PHE A 258 -1.32 -12.48 -1.71
C PHE A 258 -2.53 -11.64 -1.29
N GLY A 259 -3.50 -12.19 -0.56
CA GLY A 259 -4.73 -11.47 -0.22
C GLY A 259 -4.56 -10.25 0.70
N PHE A 260 -3.39 -10.07 1.35
CA PHE A 260 -3.19 -9.08 2.42
C PHE A 260 -2.23 -7.94 2.10
N TYR A 261 -1.73 -7.82 0.86
CA TYR A 261 -0.85 -6.69 0.52
C TYR A 261 -1.65 -5.39 0.39
N ILE A 262 -1.10 -4.31 0.91
CA ILE A 262 -1.62 -2.93 0.76
C ILE A 262 -0.52 -1.87 0.62
N GLN A 263 0.74 -2.27 0.73
CA GLN A 263 1.94 -1.42 0.73
C GLN A 263 1.99 -0.43 -0.44
N PRO A 264 1.64 -0.82 -1.68
CA PRO A 264 1.58 0.11 -2.82
C PRO A 264 0.60 1.27 -2.63
N MET A 265 -0.47 1.03 -1.86
CA MET A 265 -1.58 1.98 -1.68
C MET A 265 -1.35 2.92 -0.48
N VAL A 266 -0.50 2.54 0.47
CA VAL A 266 -0.24 3.34 1.68
C VAL A 266 0.48 4.65 1.38
N MET A 267 1.39 4.68 0.40
CA MET A 267 2.14 5.91 0.08
C MET A 267 1.27 6.99 -0.58
N PRO A 268 0.48 6.69 -1.63
CA PRO A 268 -0.51 7.63 -2.15
C PRO A 268 -1.49 8.10 -1.07
N LEU A 269 -1.96 7.18 -0.23
CA LEU A 269 -2.89 7.49 0.85
C LEU A 269 -2.36 8.52 1.86
N ARG A 270 -1.05 8.48 2.15
CA ARG A 270 -0.43 9.45 3.06
C ARG A 270 -0.45 10.88 2.52
N LYS A 271 -0.46 11.06 1.19
CA LYS A 271 -0.56 12.39 0.58
C LYS A 271 -1.93 13.03 0.82
N GLU A 272 -2.97 12.21 1.00
CA GLU A 272 -4.35 12.68 1.25
C GLU A 272 -4.62 12.97 2.73
N MET A 273 -3.72 12.57 3.62
CA MET A 273 -3.86 12.74 5.06
C MET A 273 -3.35 14.12 5.52
N PRO A 274 -3.89 14.66 6.63
CA PRO A 274 -3.39 15.90 7.21
C PRO A 274 -1.88 15.83 7.50
N PRO A 275 -1.11 16.89 7.23
CA PRO A 275 0.33 16.86 7.47
C PRO A 275 0.67 16.69 8.96
N GLY A 276 1.82 16.07 9.22
CA GLY A 276 2.38 15.91 10.57
C GLY A 276 1.98 14.61 11.28
N GLN A 277 2.23 14.58 12.59
CA GLN A 277 2.04 13.41 13.47
C GLN A 277 0.58 12.90 13.49
N LEU A 278 -0.39 13.81 13.34
CA LEU A 278 -1.80 13.45 13.31
C LEU A 278 -2.12 12.58 12.09
N GLY A 279 -1.66 12.98 10.89
CA GLY A 279 -1.86 12.20 9.67
C GLY A 279 -1.22 10.82 9.73
N THR A 280 0.03 10.74 10.19
CA THR A 280 0.75 9.47 10.38
C THR A 280 -0.03 8.51 11.26
N ARG A 281 -0.54 8.98 12.41
CA ARG A 281 -1.35 8.15 13.33
C ARG A 281 -2.69 7.75 12.72
N LEU A 282 -3.32 8.61 11.92
CA LEU A 282 -4.56 8.27 11.22
C LEU A 282 -4.33 7.24 10.11
N THR A 283 -3.23 7.34 9.37
CA THR A 283 -2.83 6.33 8.38
C THR A 283 -2.55 4.99 9.05
N GLU A 284 -1.78 4.96 10.14
CA GLU A 284 -1.55 3.72 10.91
C GLU A 284 -2.87 3.10 11.38
N ARG A 285 -3.78 3.90 11.96
CA ARG A 285 -5.11 3.42 12.38
C ARG A 285 -5.94 2.88 11.22
N ALA A 286 -5.93 3.54 10.06
CA ALA A 286 -6.66 3.09 8.89
C ALA A 286 -6.12 1.74 8.39
N VAL A 287 -4.79 1.57 8.40
CA VAL A 287 -4.13 0.29 8.09
C VAL A 287 -4.52 -0.80 9.09
N HIS A 288 -4.42 -0.53 10.40
CA HIS A 288 -4.77 -1.49 11.45
C HIS A 288 -6.22 -1.98 11.30
N ILE A 289 -7.17 -1.05 11.13
CA ILE A 289 -8.60 -1.37 10.95
C ILE A 289 -8.83 -2.13 9.65
N THR A 290 -8.16 -1.76 8.57
CA THR A 290 -8.32 -2.46 7.29
C THR A 290 -7.81 -3.89 7.37
N LEU A 291 -6.64 -4.15 7.97
CA LEU A 291 -6.09 -5.50 8.05
C LEU A 291 -6.87 -6.38 9.04
N TRP A 292 -7.07 -5.90 10.27
CA TRP A 292 -7.65 -6.73 11.35
C TRP A 292 -9.18 -6.80 11.34
N CYS A 293 -9.87 -5.70 11.01
CA CYS A 293 -11.33 -5.70 11.00
C CYS A 293 -11.88 -6.05 9.62
N VAL A 294 -11.44 -5.35 8.58
CA VAL A 294 -12.00 -5.51 7.23
C VAL A 294 -11.51 -6.80 6.58
N ALA A 295 -10.20 -6.97 6.41
CA ALA A 295 -9.63 -8.11 5.69
C ALA A 295 -9.80 -9.42 6.46
N CYS A 296 -9.34 -9.51 7.71
CA CYS A 296 -9.56 -10.73 8.50
C CYS A 296 -11.05 -11.05 8.72
N GLY A 297 -11.90 -10.03 8.89
CA GLY A 297 -13.35 -10.23 9.04
C GLY A 297 -13.98 -10.78 7.77
N VAL A 298 -13.82 -10.09 6.64
CA VAL A 298 -14.40 -10.51 5.35
C VAL A 298 -13.81 -11.83 4.87
N TYR A 299 -12.49 -11.99 4.87
CA TYR A 299 -11.85 -13.23 4.43
C TYR A 299 -12.14 -14.39 5.37
N GLY A 300 -12.24 -14.15 6.68
CA GLY A 300 -12.67 -15.17 7.63
C GLY A 300 -14.10 -15.63 7.35
N ILE A 301 -15.05 -14.70 7.16
CA ILE A 301 -16.44 -15.03 6.84
C ILE A 301 -16.52 -15.76 5.50
N VAL A 302 -15.99 -15.17 4.43
CA VAL A 302 -16.06 -15.75 3.08
C VAL A 302 -15.33 -17.10 3.03
N GLY A 303 -14.14 -17.18 3.63
CA GLY A 303 -13.33 -18.39 3.69
C GLY A 303 -14.01 -19.54 4.42
N ILE A 304 -14.46 -19.31 5.66
CA ILE A 304 -15.06 -20.36 6.50
C ILE A 304 -16.40 -20.81 5.92
N PHE A 305 -17.31 -19.87 5.63
CA PHE A 305 -18.66 -20.23 5.17
C PHE A 305 -18.64 -20.74 3.72
N GLY A 306 -17.77 -20.21 2.86
CA GLY A 306 -17.58 -20.71 1.50
C GLY A 306 -17.02 -22.13 1.49
N ALA A 307 -15.94 -22.38 2.24
CA ALA A 307 -15.36 -23.72 2.36
C ALA A 307 -16.31 -24.72 3.04
N ALA A 308 -17.11 -24.29 4.04
CA ALA A 308 -18.10 -25.14 4.70
C ALA A 308 -19.28 -25.52 3.78
N THR A 309 -19.55 -24.71 2.75
CA THR A 309 -20.62 -24.97 1.78
C THR A 309 -20.19 -25.95 0.70
N TYR A 310 -18.99 -25.79 0.14
CA TYR A 310 -18.57 -26.55 -1.05
C TYR A 310 -17.47 -27.60 -0.80
N GLY A 311 -16.75 -27.53 0.33
CA GLY A 311 -15.74 -28.52 0.69
C GLY A 311 -14.70 -28.71 -0.41
N GLN A 312 -14.45 -29.95 -0.83
CA GLN A 312 -13.49 -30.24 -1.91
C GLN A 312 -13.96 -29.77 -3.31
N ALA A 313 -15.25 -29.47 -3.48
CA ALA A 313 -15.81 -28.92 -4.73
C ALA A 313 -15.74 -27.37 -4.78
N THR A 314 -15.01 -26.75 -3.86
CA THR A 314 -14.79 -25.29 -3.89
C THR A 314 -13.90 -24.95 -5.09
N GLU A 315 -14.40 -24.15 -6.02
CA GLU A 315 -13.64 -23.67 -7.17
C GLU A 315 -12.67 -22.58 -6.74
N SER A 316 -11.60 -22.37 -7.52
CA SER A 316 -10.62 -21.32 -7.25
C SER A 316 -11.21 -19.91 -7.29
N ASN A 317 -12.35 -19.75 -7.96
CA ASN A 317 -13.20 -18.58 -7.87
C ASN A 317 -14.58 -19.01 -7.38
N ILE A 318 -14.93 -18.61 -6.16
CA ILE A 318 -16.21 -18.97 -5.52
C ILE A 318 -17.44 -18.53 -6.33
N MET A 319 -17.31 -17.59 -7.27
CA MET A 319 -18.40 -17.17 -8.15
C MET A 319 -18.74 -18.19 -9.23
N VAL A 320 -17.83 -19.13 -9.51
CA VAL A 320 -18.09 -20.25 -10.42
C VAL A 320 -18.98 -21.28 -9.74
N ASN A 321 -18.91 -21.39 -8.41
CA ASN A 321 -19.86 -22.17 -7.64
C ASN A 321 -21.25 -21.52 -7.67
N ASP A 322 -22.30 -22.33 -7.78
CA ASP A 322 -23.67 -21.82 -7.82
C ASP A 322 -24.10 -21.35 -6.42
N LEU A 323 -24.00 -20.04 -6.20
CA LEU A 323 -24.36 -19.36 -4.96
C LEU A 323 -25.87 -19.18 -4.78
N LEU A 324 -26.65 -19.16 -5.86
CA LEU A 324 -28.08 -18.83 -5.85
C LEU A 324 -28.86 -19.73 -6.82
N PRO A 325 -28.94 -21.04 -6.53
CA PRO A 325 -29.58 -22.00 -7.43
C PRO A 325 -31.06 -21.64 -7.63
N GLY A 326 -31.49 -21.62 -8.89
CA GLY A 326 -32.88 -21.38 -9.28
C GLY A 326 -33.38 -19.93 -9.20
N ARG A 327 -32.56 -18.95 -8.79
CA ARG A 327 -32.96 -17.53 -8.65
C ARG A 327 -32.28 -16.61 -9.68
N ARG A 328 -32.66 -16.76 -10.96
CA ARG A 328 -32.03 -16.06 -12.11
C ARG A 328 -31.83 -14.55 -11.93
N THR A 329 -32.86 -13.83 -11.44
CA THR A 329 -32.80 -12.37 -11.28
C THR A 329 -31.83 -11.94 -10.18
N ALA A 330 -31.84 -12.64 -9.04
CA ALA A 330 -30.93 -12.37 -7.93
C ALA A 330 -29.48 -12.66 -8.33
N THR A 331 -29.24 -13.77 -9.06
CA THR A 331 -27.94 -14.09 -9.64
C THR A 331 -27.49 -13.00 -10.61
N ALA A 332 -28.35 -12.55 -11.53
CA ALA A 332 -27.99 -11.48 -12.46
C ALA A 332 -27.58 -10.18 -11.75
N VAL A 333 -28.38 -9.73 -10.77
CA VAL A 333 -28.09 -8.49 -10.02
C VAL A 333 -26.78 -8.59 -9.24
N LEU A 334 -26.55 -9.69 -8.53
CA LEU A 334 -25.33 -9.91 -7.76
C LEU A 334 -24.10 -9.91 -8.66
N TYR A 335 -24.13 -10.65 -9.77
CA TYR A 335 -22.97 -10.79 -10.65
C TYR A 335 -22.68 -9.52 -11.44
N VAL A 336 -23.70 -8.74 -11.84
CA VAL A 336 -23.50 -7.40 -12.43
C VAL A 336 -22.84 -6.46 -11.43
N ALA A 337 -23.28 -6.45 -10.17
CA ALA A 337 -22.67 -5.65 -9.12
C ALA A 337 -21.22 -6.06 -8.85
N LEU A 338 -20.93 -7.36 -8.85
CA LEU A 338 -19.58 -7.90 -8.70
C LEU A 338 -18.67 -7.59 -9.89
N LEU A 339 -19.17 -7.62 -11.12
CA LEU A 339 -18.41 -7.17 -12.29
C LEU A 339 -18.01 -5.71 -12.16
N ALA A 340 -18.94 -4.83 -11.75
CA ALA A 340 -18.65 -3.43 -11.52
C ALA A 340 -17.60 -3.23 -10.41
N TYR A 341 -17.72 -3.99 -9.31
CA TYR A 341 -16.75 -4.01 -8.22
C TYR A 341 -15.35 -4.44 -8.68
N LEU A 342 -15.24 -5.55 -9.40
CA LEU A 342 -13.97 -6.04 -9.94
C LEU A 342 -13.34 -5.03 -10.89
N CYS A 343 -14.13 -4.43 -11.78
CA CYS A 343 -13.65 -3.34 -12.64
C CYS A 343 -13.09 -2.17 -11.82
N CYS A 344 -13.76 -1.75 -10.74
CA CYS A 344 -13.26 -0.65 -9.90
C CYS A 344 -11.91 -0.98 -9.23
N GLY A 345 -11.76 -2.18 -8.67
CA GLY A 345 -10.49 -2.63 -8.07
C GLY A 345 -9.36 -2.75 -9.10
N MET A 346 -9.69 -3.24 -10.30
CA MET A 346 -8.76 -3.38 -11.43
C MET A 346 -8.27 -2.02 -11.94
N VAL A 347 -9.17 -1.05 -12.03
CA VAL A 347 -8.81 0.32 -12.42
C VAL A 347 -7.80 0.91 -11.44
N MET A 348 -8.01 0.75 -10.13
CA MET A 348 -7.07 1.22 -9.10
C MET A 348 -5.67 0.60 -9.27
N THR A 349 -5.63 -0.72 -9.48
CA THR A 349 -4.39 -1.47 -9.69
C THR A 349 -3.69 -1.01 -10.97
N HIS A 350 -4.46 -0.78 -12.04
CA HIS A 350 -3.95 -0.29 -13.32
C HIS A 350 -3.32 1.10 -13.19
N TYR A 351 -3.95 2.04 -12.48
CA TYR A 351 -3.39 3.36 -12.25
C TYR A 351 -2.05 3.30 -11.50
N ALA A 352 -1.97 2.49 -10.45
CA ALA A 352 -0.72 2.29 -9.72
C ALA A 352 0.36 1.67 -10.63
N LEU A 353 0.00 0.65 -11.42
CA LEU A 353 0.92 -0.02 -12.34
C LEU A 353 1.45 0.94 -13.41
N ARG A 354 0.57 1.74 -13.99
CA ARG A 354 0.95 2.75 -14.99
C ARG A 354 1.85 3.82 -14.39
N ALA A 355 1.57 4.29 -13.17
CA ALA A 355 2.41 5.28 -12.50
C ALA A 355 3.83 4.76 -12.26
N SER A 356 3.98 3.52 -11.78
CA SER A 356 5.30 2.90 -11.59
C SER A 356 6.00 2.62 -12.94
N LEU A 357 5.25 2.28 -13.99
CA LEU A 357 5.80 2.05 -15.33
C LEU A 357 6.27 3.36 -16.00
N ASP A 358 5.47 4.42 -15.95
CA ASP A 358 5.80 5.74 -16.48
C ASP A 358 7.06 6.30 -15.80
N LEU A 359 7.15 6.14 -14.46
CA LEU A 359 8.34 6.52 -13.70
C LEU A 359 9.60 5.74 -14.12
N LEU A 360 9.46 4.47 -14.50
CA LEU A 360 10.56 3.63 -14.97
C LEU A 360 11.00 3.96 -16.40
N LEU A 361 10.05 4.22 -17.30
CA LEU A 361 10.32 4.44 -18.73
C LEU A 361 10.72 5.88 -19.04
N ALA A 362 10.03 6.85 -18.45
CA ALA A 362 10.18 8.26 -18.76
C ALA A 362 11.00 9.03 -17.71
N GLY A 363 11.16 8.45 -16.51
CA GLY A 363 11.88 9.07 -15.40
C GLY A 363 11.06 10.13 -14.66
N PRO A 364 11.57 10.63 -13.53
CA PRO A 364 10.89 11.66 -12.74
C PRO A 364 10.79 12.98 -13.53
N GLY A 365 9.57 13.48 -13.74
CA GLY A 365 9.31 14.79 -14.35
C GLY A 365 9.09 14.80 -15.87
N ALA A 366 8.84 13.67 -16.52
CA ALA A 366 8.54 13.65 -17.94
C ALA A 366 7.16 14.29 -18.25
N PRO A 367 7.06 15.21 -19.23
CA PRO A 367 5.80 15.90 -19.52
C PRO A 367 4.72 14.92 -19.94
N PHE A 368 3.48 15.18 -19.51
CA PHE A 368 2.33 14.36 -19.87
C PHE A 368 2.08 14.40 -21.38
N THR A 369 1.95 13.23 -22.00
CA THR A 369 1.56 13.11 -23.41
C THR A 369 0.47 12.05 -23.57
N TRP A 370 -0.60 12.39 -24.29
CA TRP A 370 -1.72 11.48 -24.54
C TRP A 370 -1.30 10.21 -25.28
N ALA A 371 -0.30 10.32 -26.17
CA ALA A 371 0.24 9.18 -26.89
C ALA A 371 0.89 8.16 -25.94
N ARG A 372 1.76 8.63 -25.03
CA ARG A 372 2.41 7.77 -24.02
C ARG A 372 1.38 7.16 -23.07
N HIS A 373 0.48 7.98 -22.54
CA HIS A 373 -0.58 7.54 -21.64
C HIS A 373 -1.46 6.44 -22.27
N THR A 374 -1.87 6.63 -23.53
CA THR A 374 -2.69 5.65 -24.25
C THR A 374 -1.88 4.39 -24.59
N ALA A 375 -0.62 4.54 -25.02
CA ALA A 375 0.25 3.42 -25.35
C ALA A 375 0.55 2.54 -24.12
N GLU A 376 0.85 3.14 -22.97
CA GLU A 376 1.06 2.42 -21.71
C GLU A 376 -0.21 1.70 -21.26
N THR A 377 -1.36 2.38 -21.32
CA THR A 377 -2.66 1.80 -20.93
C THR A 377 -3.00 0.60 -21.80
N LEU A 378 -2.90 0.74 -23.13
CA LEU A 378 -3.13 -0.34 -24.09
C LEU A 378 -2.10 -1.46 -23.95
N GLY A 379 -0.83 -1.12 -23.71
CA GLY A 379 0.24 -2.10 -23.50
C GLY A 379 0.01 -2.96 -22.26
N ILE A 380 -0.29 -2.33 -21.12
CA ILE A 380 -0.58 -3.02 -19.86
C ILE A 380 -1.83 -3.90 -20.00
N LEU A 381 -2.94 -3.36 -20.52
CA LEU A 381 -4.18 -4.12 -20.67
C LEU A 381 -4.06 -5.23 -21.71
N GLY A 382 -3.38 -4.98 -22.83
CA GLY A 382 -3.13 -5.96 -23.87
C GLY A 382 -2.24 -7.11 -23.40
N ALA A 383 -1.14 -6.80 -22.70
CA ALA A 383 -0.24 -7.81 -22.14
C ALA A 383 -0.92 -8.65 -21.06
N SER A 384 -1.62 -8.01 -20.12
CA SER A 384 -2.34 -8.73 -19.06
C SER A 384 -3.49 -9.57 -19.62
N ALA A 385 -4.21 -9.09 -20.63
CA ALA A 385 -5.23 -9.87 -21.33
C ALA A 385 -4.62 -11.06 -22.08
N ALA A 386 -3.45 -10.92 -22.69
CA ALA A 386 -2.77 -12.03 -23.36
C ALA A 386 -2.42 -13.16 -22.37
N VAL A 387 -1.94 -12.82 -21.18
CA VAL A 387 -1.68 -13.81 -20.11
C VAL A 387 -2.98 -14.45 -19.64
N ALA A 388 -4.02 -13.67 -19.38
CA ALA A 388 -5.32 -14.19 -18.96
C ALA A 388 -5.97 -15.11 -20.03
N LEU A 389 -5.76 -14.82 -21.32
CA LEU A 389 -6.23 -15.68 -22.42
C LEU A 389 -5.43 -16.97 -22.55
N ALA A 390 -4.13 -16.93 -22.27
CA ALA A 390 -3.25 -18.09 -22.32
C ALA A 390 -3.52 -19.06 -21.15
N PHE A 391 -3.91 -18.55 -19.98
CA PHE A 391 -4.19 -19.32 -18.76
C PHE A 391 -5.61 -19.06 -18.21
N PRO A 392 -6.68 -19.45 -18.94
CA PRO A 392 -8.04 -19.02 -18.64
C PRO A 392 -8.69 -19.68 -17.42
N THR A 393 -8.14 -20.79 -16.91
CA THR A 393 -8.72 -21.57 -15.81
C THR A 393 -7.74 -21.79 -14.65
N GLN A 394 -6.66 -20.99 -14.58
CA GLN A 394 -5.59 -21.14 -13.60
C GLN A 394 -5.23 -19.79 -12.96
N ALA A 395 -6.25 -18.98 -12.65
CA ALA A 395 -6.05 -17.65 -12.07
C ALA A 395 -5.40 -17.73 -10.68
N GLU A 396 -5.75 -18.76 -9.90
CA GLU A 396 -5.15 -19.07 -8.61
C GLU A 396 -3.64 -19.28 -8.69
N LYS A 397 -3.15 -19.94 -9.74
CA LYS A 397 -1.71 -20.16 -9.95
C LYS A 397 -0.98 -18.85 -10.23
N ILE A 398 -1.61 -17.93 -10.97
CA ILE A 398 -1.07 -16.59 -11.21
C ILE A 398 -0.93 -15.84 -9.88
N PHE A 399 -1.96 -15.89 -9.04
CA PHE A 399 -1.93 -15.25 -7.71
C PHE A 399 -0.93 -15.91 -6.76
N ALA A 400 -0.85 -17.24 -6.75
CA ALA A 400 0.12 -17.98 -5.95
C ALA A 400 1.56 -17.62 -6.36
N LEU A 401 1.86 -17.61 -7.67
CA LEU A 401 3.18 -17.22 -8.18
C LEU A 401 3.53 -15.77 -7.82
N THR A 402 2.59 -14.86 -8.01
CA THR A 402 2.74 -13.43 -7.68
C THR A 402 2.93 -13.23 -6.17
N GLY A 403 2.20 -13.99 -5.35
CA GLY A 403 2.29 -14.01 -3.88
C GLY A 403 3.65 -14.51 -3.38
N CYS A 404 4.19 -15.57 -3.98
CA CYS A 404 5.48 -16.11 -3.55
C CYS A 404 6.67 -15.25 -3.97
N THR A 405 6.54 -14.50 -5.06
CA THR A 405 7.64 -13.72 -5.62
C THR A 405 7.52 -12.24 -5.26
N ALA A 406 6.61 -11.53 -5.93
CA ALA A 406 6.51 -10.08 -5.87
C ALA A 406 6.00 -9.58 -4.52
N VAL A 407 4.98 -10.23 -3.93
CA VAL A 407 4.51 -9.88 -2.56
C VAL A 407 5.62 -10.07 -1.56
N CYS A 408 6.42 -11.15 -1.67
CA CYS A 408 7.50 -11.38 -0.72
C CYS A 408 8.56 -10.27 -0.74
N LEU A 409 8.92 -9.80 -1.93
CA LEU A 409 9.84 -8.68 -2.10
C LEU A 409 9.26 -7.35 -1.60
N VAL A 410 8.04 -7.01 -2.04
CA VAL A 410 7.41 -5.71 -1.79
C VAL A 410 6.86 -5.59 -0.37
N CYS A 411 6.36 -6.67 0.22
CA CYS A 411 5.65 -6.60 1.50
C CYS A 411 6.53 -6.95 2.70
N TYR A 412 7.63 -7.70 2.48
CA TYR A 412 8.49 -8.15 3.57
C TYR A 412 9.94 -7.68 3.41
N VAL A 413 10.61 -7.98 2.28
CA VAL A 413 12.05 -7.68 2.14
C VAL A 413 12.32 -6.18 2.09
N ILE A 414 11.66 -5.45 1.20
CA ILE A 414 11.91 -4.01 1.00
C ILE A 414 11.48 -3.17 2.23
N PRO A 415 10.31 -3.38 2.86
CA PRO A 415 9.94 -2.64 4.07
C PRO A 415 10.93 -2.84 5.22
N VAL A 416 11.48 -4.05 5.37
CA VAL A 416 12.47 -4.35 6.41
C VAL A 416 13.80 -3.66 6.12
N THR A 417 14.25 -3.60 4.87
CA THR A 417 15.47 -2.84 4.54
C THR A 417 15.29 -1.35 4.78
N ILE A 418 14.11 -0.79 4.44
CA ILE A 418 13.74 0.59 4.76
C ILE A 418 13.74 0.83 6.27
N HIS A 419 13.19 -0.10 7.06
CA HIS A 419 13.19 0.02 8.52
C HIS A 419 14.59 0.02 9.11
N VAL A 420 15.47 -0.86 8.64
CA VAL A 420 16.87 -0.91 9.10
C VAL A 420 17.61 0.38 8.77
N ALA A 421 17.40 0.94 7.57
CA ALA A 421 17.95 2.24 7.20
C ALA A 421 17.41 3.37 8.08
N HIS A 422 16.10 3.39 8.33
CA HIS A 422 15.46 4.33 9.25
C HIS A 422 16.04 4.26 10.66
N MET A 423 16.28 3.07 11.18
CA MET A 423 16.89 2.90 12.51
C MET A 423 18.33 3.40 12.57
N ARG A 424 19.14 3.12 11.54
CA ARG A 424 20.52 3.61 11.46
C ARG A 424 20.58 5.13 11.42
N ASP A 425 19.66 5.75 10.70
CA ASP A 425 19.59 7.21 10.59
C ASP A 425 19.24 7.84 11.94
N LEU A 426 18.23 7.32 12.64
CA LEU A 426 17.86 7.74 14.00
C LEU A 426 19.02 7.58 14.99
N ASP A 427 19.71 6.44 14.98
CA ASP A 427 20.83 6.19 15.88
C ASP A 427 21.99 7.17 15.59
N SER A 428 22.24 7.51 14.32
CA SER A 428 23.26 8.47 13.93
C SER A 428 22.90 9.91 14.35
N ALA A 429 21.64 10.31 14.21
CA ALA A 429 21.13 11.59 14.66
C ALA A 429 21.21 11.73 16.19
N GLN A 430 20.83 10.68 16.93
CA GLN A 430 20.93 10.66 18.39
C GLN A 430 22.39 10.71 18.87
N ALA A 431 23.30 10.01 18.19
CA ALA A 431 24.72 10.07 18.51
C ALA A 431 25.30 11.48 18.30
N ALA A 432 24.94 12.14 17.19
CA ALA A 432 25.33 13.52 16.91
C ALA A 432 24.77 14.51 17.95
N ALA A 433 23.49 14.38 18.33
CA ALA A 433 22.87 15.20 19.35
C ALA A 433 23.53 15.03 20.73
N ARG A 434 23.83 13.79 21.14
CA ARG A 434 24.55 13.50 22.39
C ARG A 434 25.97 14.08 22.37
N ALA A 435 26.67 14.00 21.25
CA ALA A 435 28.00 14.60 21.10
C ALA A 435 27.94 16.14 21.22
N ALA A 436 26.95 16.78 20.58
CA ALA A 436 26.73 18.22 20.68
C ALA A 436 26.39 18.66 22.11
N ALA A 437 25.51 17.93 22.81
CA ALA A 437 25.15 18.21 24.20
C ALA A 437 26.37 18.10 25.14
N ARG A 438 27.20 17.06 24.97
CA ARG A 438 28.46 16.90 25.73
C ARG A 438 29.44 18.04 25.46
N ALA A 439 29.57 18.47 24.20
CA ALA A 439 30.43 19.59 23.84
C ALA A 439 29.94 20.92 24.46
N ALA A 440 28.62 21.16 24.46
CA ALA A 440 28.01 22.33 25.10
C ALA A 440 28.23 22.33 26.63
N ALA A 441 28.04 21.17 27.29
CA ALA A 441 28.28 21.03 28.73
C ALA A 441 29.76 21.26 29.09
N ALA A 442 30.70 20.73 28.29
CA ALA A 442 32.13 20.95 28.48
C ALA A 442 32.51 22.43 28.33
N ARG A 443 31.90 23.16 27.38
CA ARG A 443 32.10 24.61 27.22
C ARG A 443 31.57 25.40 28.41
N ARG A 444 30.40 25.04 28.95
CA ARG A 444 29.83 25.67 30.17
C ARG A 444 30.75 25.48 31.38
N ARG A 445 31.29 24.27 31.58
CA ARG A 445 32.25 24.00 32.67
C ARG A 445 33.55 24.79 32.53
N LYS A 446 34.08 24.94 31.30
CA LYS A 446 35.26 25.77 31.05
C LYS A 446 35.00 27.26 31.29
N ALA A 447 33.82 27.76 30.92
CA ALA A 447 33.43 29.14 31.20
C ALA A 447 33.30 29.41 32.71
N ALA A 448 32.67 28.52 33.46
CA ALA A 448 32.57 28.62 34.92
C ALA A 448 33.95 28.57 35.60
N ALA A 449 34.85 27.69 35.16
CA ALA A 449 36.21 27.61 35.69
C ALA A 449 37.08 28.85 35.36
N ALA A 450 36.79 29.56 34.26
CA ALA A 450 37.47 30.81 33.93
C ALA A 450 36.98 31.99 34.79
N GLU A 451 35.73 31.94 35.28
CA GLU A 451 35.16 32.93 36.21
C GLU A 451 35.73 32.79 37.63
N GLU A 452 36.00 31.57 38.10
CA GLU A 452 36.60 31.32 39.42
C GLU A 452 38.12 31.58 39.47
N GLY A 453 38.81 31.59 38.32
CA GLY A 453 40.26 31.73 38.24
C GLY A 453 40.82 33.16 38.06
N GLY A 454 39.96 34.19 37.94
CA GLY A 454 40.38 35.54 37.58
C GLY A 454 39.76 36.63 38.45
N ALA A 455 40.56 37.18 39.37
CA ALA A 455 40.29 38.48 39.97
C ALA A 455 40.30 39.58 38.88
N GLY A 456 39.17 40.27 38.72
CA GLY A 456 39.07 41.64 38.23
C GLY A 456 39.40 41.92 36.76
N ALA A 457 38.41 41.84 35.87
CA ALA A 457 38.32 42.74 34.73
C ALA A 457 36.86 42.87 34.25
N SER A 458 36.34 44.09 34.35
CA SER A 458 35.09 44.57 33.76
C SER A 458 35.07 44.39 32.24
N ALA A 459 34.08 43.67 31.70
CA ALA A 459 33.51 43.93 30.37
C ALA A 459 32.19 43.15 30.16
N SER A 460 31.09 43.90 30.09
CA SER A 460 29.86 43.67 29.32
C SER A 460 29.65 42.29 28.67
N ALA A 461 28.66 41.57 29.18
CA ALA A 461 28.05 40.41 28.54
C ALA A 461 27.46 40.76 27.16
N PRO A 462 27.69 39.95 26.11
CA PRO A 462 26.79 39.85 24.99
C PRO A 462 25.90 38.61 25.14
N LEU A 463 24.62 38.82 24.82
CA LEU A 463 23.58 37.82 24.74
C LEU A 463 24.03 36.55 24.00
N LEU A 464 23.77 35.42 24.68
CA LEU A 464 23.75 34.04 24.20
C LEU A 464 23.17 33.91 22.78
N LEU A 465 24.02 33.61 21.78
CA LEU A 465 23.57 33.04 20.52
C LEU A 465 23.88 31.54 20.52
N VAL A 466 22.83 30.74 20.75
CA VAL A 466 22.83 29.30 20.48
C VAL A 466 23.18 29.11 18.99
N PRO A 467 24.17 28.28 18.62
CA PRO A 467 24.35 27.95 17.23
C PRO A 467 23.15 27.10 16.79
N LEU A 468 22.31 27.68 15.93
CA LEU A 468 21.30 26.97 15.17
C LEU A 468 21.98 25.79 14.46
N LEU A 469 21.66 24.57 14.88
CA LEU A 469 21.89 23.36 14.10
C LEU A 469 21.29 23.58 12.70
N PRO A 470 21.92 23.04 11.63
CA PRO A 470 21.36 23.13 10.29
C PRO A 470 19.96 22.55 10.29
N SER A 471 19.02 23.32 9.77
CA SER A 471 17.60 23.03 9.65
C SER A 471 17.36 21.80 8.76
N ARG A 472 17.46 20.61 9.36
CA ARG A 472 17.00 19.34 8.79
C ARG A 472 16.69 18.39 9.95
N THR A 473 15.58 18.64 10.64
CA THR A 473 14.90 17.72 11.59
C THR A 473 13.75 18.46 12.26
N SER A 474 12.76 18.89 11.48
CA SER A 474 11.46 19.31 12.01
C SER A 474 10.65 18.05 12.33
N GLY A 475 10.85 17.48 13.52
CA GLY A 475 10.06 16.32 13.96
C GLY A 475 10.58 15.48 15.12
N LEU A 476 11.70 15.85 15.77
CA LEU A 476 12.08 15.19 17.04
C LEU A 476 11.11 15.64 18.14
N GLU A 477 10.46 14.67 18.77
CA GLU A 477 9.63 14.90 19.96
C GLU A 477 10.48 15.59 21.03
N ALA A 478 10.13 16.85 21.35
CA ALA A 478 10.77 17.64 22.39
C ALA A 478 10.82 16.91 23.76
N ASN A 479 9.89 15.98 23.99
CA ASN A 479 9.82 15.14 25.18
C ASN A 479 10.95 14.11 25.32
N GLU A 480 11.57 13.61 24.26
CA GLU A 480 12.65 12.61 24.38
C GLU A 480 14.03 13.25 24.60
N VAL A 481 14.24 14.48 24.13
CA VAL A 481 15.50 15.21 24.31
C VAL A 481 15.63 15.77 25.72
N GLU A 482 14.52 16.17 26.33
CA GLU A 482 14.47 16.64 27.72
C GLU A 482 14.68 15.47 28.71
N LEU A 483 14.11 14.30 28.40
CA LEU A 483 14.27 13.08 29.21
C LEU A 483 15.71 12.53 29.22
N VAL A 484 16.48 12.72 28.15
CA VAL A 484 17.89 12.27 28.07
C VAL A 484 18.83 13.23 28.80
N GLY A 485 18.43 14.50 28.98
CA GLY A 485 19.17 15.50 29.76
C GLY A 485 19.13 15.21 31.27
N GLU A 486 17.98 14.81 31.80
CA GLU A 486 17.83 14.48 33.24
C GLU A 486 18.36 13.10 33.65
N VAL A 487 18.48 12.16 32.70
CA VAL A 487 18.99 10.80 32.99
C VAL A 487 20.50 10.78 33.28
N ALA A 488 21.25 11.81 32.89
CA ALA A 488 22.68 11.90 33.15
C ALA A 488 23.04 12.30 34.61
N GLU A 489 22.07 12.68 35.44
CA GLU A 489 22.31 13.06 36.85
C GLU A 489 21.75 12.07 37.89
N ARG A 490 21.09 10.97 37.48
CA ARG A 490 20.52 9.97 38.41
C ARG A 490 20.99 8.55 38.12
N GLU A 491 22.29 8.30 38.24
CA GLU A 491 22.88 6.94 38.14
C GLU A 491 22.74 6.08 39.43
N GLY A 492 21.74 6.32 40.29
CA GLY A 492 21.70 5.71 41.64
C GLY A 492 20.36 5.17 42.18
N SER A 493 19.33 4.90 41.37
CA SER A 493 18.01 4.46 41.87
C SER A 493 17.39 3.30 41.07
N GLU A 494 16.52 2.51 41.71
CA GLU A 494 15.75 1.35 41.16
C GLU A 494 15.02 1.65 39.83
N GLU A 495 14.68 2.92 39.56
CA GLU A 495 14.14 3.37 38.27
C GLU A 495 15.08 3.10 37.08
N GLY A 496 16.40 3.12 37.32
CA GLY A 496 17.43 2.84 36.32
C GLY A 496 17.51 1.36 35.91
N TYR A 497 17.01 0.43 36.73
CA TYR A 497 16.92 -0.99 36.37
C TYR A 497 15.67 -1.27 35.53
N SER A 498 14.52 -0.69 35.89
CA SER A 498 13.28 -0.75 35.11
C SER A 498 13.41 -0.09 33.73
N ASN A 499 14.13 1.03 33.64
CA ASN A 499 14.43 1.69 32.37
C ASN A 499 15.43 0.88 31.53
N ARG A 500 16.43 0.24 32.15
CA ARG A 500 17.33 -0.69 31.44
C ARG A 500 16.57 -1.89 30.88
N LEU A 501 15.68 -2.52 31.65
CA LEU A 501 14.84 -3.63 31.16
C LEU A 501 13.93 -3.21 30.01
N ARG A 502 13.28 -2.04 30.11
CA ARG A 502 12.45 -1.49 29.02
C ARG A 502 13.28 -1.14 27.77
N CYS A 503 14.51 -0.64 27.94
CA CYS A 503 15.44 -0.42 26.83
C CYS A 503 15.93 -1.72 26.20
N THR A 504 16.29 -2.75 26.97
CA THR A 504 16.66 -4.07 26.42
C THR A 504 15.49 -4.79 25.76
N ALA A 505 14.28 -4.69 26.32
CA ALA A 505 13.07 -5.24 25.70
C ALA A 505 12.74 -4.51 24.39
N ARG A 506 12.81 -3.17 24.37
CA ARG A 506 12.65 -2.38 23.14
C ARG A 506 13.72 -2.69 22.11
N ALA A 507 14.98 -2.87 22.51
CA ALA A 507 16.09 -3.23 21.62
C ALA A 507 15.96 -4.65 21.05
N CYS A 508 15.54 -5.62 21.87
CA CYS A 508 15.30 -6.99 21.42
C CYS A 508 14.10 -7.05 20.45
N CYS A 509 13.02 -6.32 20.74
CA CYS A 509 11.89 -6.16 19.82
C CYS A 509 12.31 -5.43 18.52
N ARG A 510 13.27 -4.49 18.61
CA ARG A 510 13.81 -3.72 17.46
C ARG A 510 14.42 -4.60 16.38
N TYR A 511 15.06 -5.70 16.75
CA TYR A 511 15.74 -6.61 15.82
C TYR A 511 15.00 -7.94 15.61
N SER A 512 14.26 -8.43 16.61
CA SER A 512 13.50 -9.69 16.49
C SER A 512 12.32 -9.55 15.51
N THR A 513 11.60 -8.42 15.56
CA THR A 513 10.44 -8.17 14.69
C THR A 513 10.78 -8.20 13.19
N PRO A 514 11.79 -7.45 12.68
CA PRO A 514 12.12 -7.51 11.25
C PRO A 514 12.61 -8.89 10.80
N VAL A 515 13.35 -9.62 11.65
CA VAL A 515 13.81 -10.98 11.34
C VAL A 515 12.63 -11.94 11.22
N ALA A 516 11.67 -11.87 12.15
CA ALA A 516 10.45 -12.67 12.10
C ALA A 516 9.64 -12.39 10.83
N VAL A 517 9.47 -11.12 10.45
CA VAL A 517 8.76 -10.71 9.23
C VAL A 517 9.43 -11.27 7.97
N VAL A 518 10.76 -11.17 7.87
CA VAL A 518 11.49 -11.75 6.72
C VAL A 518 11.38 -13.27 6.72
N ALA A 519 11.46 -13.93 7.87
CA ALA A 519 11.30 -15.37 7.97
C ALA A 519 9.91 -15.83 7.50
N VAL A 520 8.85 -15.09 7.84
CA VAL A 520 7.50 -15.31 7.33
C VAL A 520 7.48 -15.17 5.81
N GLY A 521 8.00 -14.07 5.27
CA GLY A 521 8.04 -13.83 3.83
C GLY A 521 8.83 -14.88 3.04
N VAL A 522 10.02 -15.24 3.51
CA VAL A 522 10.86 -16.28 2.89
C VAL A 522 10.19 -17.65 3.00
N GLY A 523 9.54 -17.96 4.13
CA GLY A 523 8.80 -19.20 4.32
C GLY A 523 7.68 -19.37 3.29
N PHE A 524 6.86 -18.34 3.09
CA PHE A 524 5.82 -18.35 2.05
C PHE A 524 6.41 -18.44 0.64
N SER A 525 7.48 -17.69 0.37
CA SER A 525 8.15 -17.68 -0.93
C SER A 525 8.67 -19.07 -1.30
N VAL A 526 9.45 -19.71 -0.43
CA VAL A 526 10.07 -21.01 -0.70
C VAL A 526 9.02 -22.11 -0.88
N ALA A 527 8.00 -22.13 -0.02
CA ALA A 527 6.96 -23.14 -0.06
C ALA A 527 6.14 -23.06 -1.36
N GLY A 528 5.69 -21.88 -1.76
CA GLY A 528 4.87 -21.75 -2.95
C GLY A 528 5.65 -21.67 -4.26
N LEU A 529 6.93 -21.26 -4.27
CA LEU A 529 7.78 -21.37 -5.47
C LEU A 529 8.05 -22.84 -5.82
N TYR A 530 8.22 -23.70 -4.82
CA TYR A 530 8.39 -25.14 -5.04
C TYR A 530 7.18 -25.74 -5.75
N VAL A 531 5.97 -25.46 -5.26
CA VAL A 531 4.73 -26.00 -5.85
C VAL A 531 4.43 -25.35 -7.20
N GLY A 532 4.50 -24.02 -7.29
CA GLY A 532 4.24 -23.31 -8.55
C GLY A 532 5.21 -23.70 -9.67
N PHE A 533 6.48 -23.93 -9.36
CA PHE A 533 7.47 -24.36 -10.35
C PHE A 533 7.28 -25.84 -10.76
N VAL A 534 6.96 -26.72 -9.82
CA VAL A 534 6.67 -28.14 -10.11
C VAL A 534 5.42 -28.26 -10.99
N ASP A 535 4.36 -27.51 -10.69
CA ASP A 535 3.12 -27.49 -11.46
C ASP A 535 3.26 -26.83 -12.83
N LEU A 536 4.06 -25.76 -12.92
CA LEU A 536 4.35 -25.14 -14.22
C LEU A 536 5.18 -26.09 -15.10
N LEU A 537 6.13 -26.82 -14.51
CA LEU A 537 6.93 -27.81 -15.22
C LEU A 537 6.11 -29.03 -15.64
N SER A 538 5.14 -29.48 -14.83
CA SER A 538 4.23 -30.55 -15.25
C SER A 538 3.30 -30.07 -16.37
N TYR A 539 2.75 -28.86 -16.26
CA TYR A 539 1.93 -28.27 -17.32
C TYR A 539 2.68 -28.06 -18.63
N LEU A 540 3.93 -27.57 -18.59
CA LEU A 540 4.76 -27.41 -19.79
C LEU A 540 5.20 -28.75 -20.38
N ARG A 541 5.34 -29.78 -19.54
CA ARG A 541 5.69 -31.15 -19.96
C ARG A 541 4.50 -31.87 -20.60
N ASP A 542 3.31 -31.70 -20.04
CA ASP A 542 2.06 -32.29 -20.54
C ASP A 542 1.44 -31.43 -21.66
N GLY A 543 1.84 -30.17 -21.78
CA GLY A 543 1.44 -29.22 -22.83
C GLY A 543 2.14 -29.41 -24.18
N THR A 544 3.13 -30.30 -24.27
CA THR A 544 3.59 -30.84 -25.55
C THR A 544 2.89 -32.16 -25.87
N ILE A 545 1.82 -32.03 -26.66
CA ILE A 545 1.02 -33.08 -27.36
C ILE A 545 -0.20 -33.61 -26.58
N GLY A 546 -1.40 -33.18 -27.01
CA GLY A 546 -2.59 -34.02 -26.90
C GLY A 546 -3.92 -33.30 -26.77
N SER A 547 -4.68 -33.25 -27.86
CA SER A 547 -6.13 -33.04 -27.86
C SER A 547 -6.84 -33.92 -26.83
N ARG A 548 -7.77 -33.35 -26.05
CA ARG A 548 -9.05 -33.97 -25.73
C ARG A 548 -10.07 -32.92 -25.32
#